data_AF-B5H6G4-F1
#
_entry.id   AF-B5H6G4-F1
#
_cell.length_a   1.000
_cell.length_b   1.000
_cell.length_c   1.000
_cell.angle_alpha   90.00
_cell.angle_beta   90.00
_cell.angle_gamma   90.00
#
_symmetry.space_group_name_H-M   'P 1'
#
loop_
_entity.id
_entity.type
_entity.pdbx_description
1 polymer ?
#
loop_
_entity_poly.entity_id
_entity_poly.type
_entity_poly.pdbx_seq_one_letter_code
_entity_poly.pdbx_strand_id
1 'polypeptide(L)'
;MLWREGSAAVLRKGDSHGFVVGADWKEELVGTNGVGTPLVSRRPVQVHSAEHFVSTHHTWTCAGAPITDPRDGRLIGVVDISGPLSTMHPATLALVTSVARLAEAELRNRHHEALDRLRSVASPLLGRLGGRAVAVDANGWPAAVTGMAPPGRLPLPKSVRAGRLWLPSLGVCTLEPLPGGWLIRPDEASPEAEPGRVVLDLSRPRRPCVTVTGASGSWSHELSPRHAELLYVLARHREGRSAAQLAQDIFEDPTRTVTVRAEMSRLRRHLAQVLAHRPYRFAEEVEVELVLPERPADLLPHSSAPAVRRGPVP
;
A
#
# COMPACT_ATOMS: atom_id res chain seq x y z
N MET A 1 3.97 -7.60 -19.72
CA MET A 1 5.35 -7.23 -20.09
C MET A 1 5.34 -5.80 -20.63
N LEU A 2 6.04 -4.87 -19.98
CA LEU A 2 6.00 -3.45 -20.35
C LEU A 2 7.12 -3.06 -21.34
N TRP A 3 8.26 -3.73 -21.24
CA TRP A 3 9.44 -3.55 -22.08
C TRP A 3 10.29 -4.82 -22.01
N ARG A 4 11.18 -5.01 -22.99
CA ARG A 4 12.19 -6.06 -23.03
C ARG A 4 13.41 -5.58 -23.82
N GLU A 5 14.58 -6.09 -23.49
CA GLU A 5 15.83 -5.83 -24.20
C GLU A 5 16.73 -7.07 -24.15
N GLY A 6 17.57 -7.25 -25.17
CA GLY A 6 18.48 -8.39 -25.26
C GLY A 6 19.02 -8.61 -26.66
N SER A 7 19.76 -9.69 -26.86
CA SER A 7 20.28 -10.03 -28.18
C SER A 7 19.14 -10.40 -29.14
N ALA A 8 19.25 -9.99 -30.41
CA ALA A 8 18.21 -10.24 -31.42
C ALA A 8 17.86 -11.73 -31.57
N ALA A 9 18.84 -12.62 -31.38
CA ALA A 9 18.61 -14.06 -31.44
C ALA A 9 17.77 -14.59 -30.27
N VAL A 10 18.01 -14.10 -29.05
CA VAL A 10 17.22 -14.49 -27.87
C VAL A 10 15.83 -13.87 -27.92
N LEU A 11 15.70 -12.61 -28.36
CA LEU A 11 14.40 -11.95 -28.52
C LEU A 11 13.50 -12.70 -29.52
N ARG A 12 14.04 -13.11 -30.67
CA ARG A 12 13.29 -13.93 -31.66
C ARG A 12 12.83 -15.27 -31.09
N LYS A 13 13.68 -15.95 -30.31
CA LYS A 13 13.26 -17.18 -29.59
C LYS A 13 12.18 -16.84 -28.57
N GLY A 14 12.32 -15.73 -27.85
CA GLY A 14 11.35 -15.27 -26.88
C GLY A 14 9.97 -14.99 -27.48
N ASP A 15 9.91 -14.48 -28.72
CA ASP A 15 8.66 -14.27 -29.45
C ASP A 15 7.86 -15.57 -29.59
N SER A 16 8.51 -16.69 -29.92
CA SER A 16 7.83 -17.99 -30.01
C SER A 16 7.31 -18.52 -28.66
N HIS A 17 7.75 -17.93 -27.54
CA HIS A 17 7.30 -18.27 -26.18
C HIS A 17 6.35 -17.21 -25.59
N GLY A 18 5.92 -16.22 -26.39
CA GLY A 18 5.00 -15.17 -25.95
C GLY A 18 5.63 -14.05 -25.12
N PHE A 19 6.97 -13.95 -25.09
CA PHE A 19 7.68 -12.87 -24.39
C PHE A 19 7.62 -11.55 -25.17
N VAL A 20 6.43 -11.12 -25.56
CA VAL A 20 6.20 -9.90 -26.35
C VAL A 20 5.73 -8.75 -25.46
N VAL A 21 6.04 -7.52 -25.84
CA VAL A 21 5.54 -6.32 -25.16
C VAL A 21 4.01 -6.33 -25.22
N GLY A 22 3.37 -6.05 -24.08
CA GLY A 22 1.92 -6.12 -23.91
C GLY A 22 1.38 -7.45 -23.38
N ALA A 23 2.15 -8.56 -23.43
CA ALA A 23 1.68 -9.85 -22.94
C ALA A 23 1.41 -9.85 -21.42
N ASP A 24 0.32 -10.47 -20.95
CA ASP A 24 0.05 -10.67 -19.53
C ASP A 24 0.69 -11.98 -19.05
N TRP A 25 1.58 -11.86 -18.07
CA TRP A 25 2.42 -12.96 -17.56
C TRP A 25 2.13 -13.28 -16.09
N LYS A 26 0.99 -12.81 -15.56
CA LYS A 26 0.57 -13.17 -14.21
C LYS A 26 0.50 -14.68 -14.06
N GLU A 27 0.88 -15.14 -12.87
CA GLU A 27 0.86 -16.56 -12.53
C GLU A 27 -0.54 -17.17 -12.66
N GLU A 28 -1.60 -16.39 -12.41
CA GLU A 28 -2.99 -16.85 -12.58
C GLU A 28 -3.37 -17.19 -14.03
N LEU A 29 -2.64 -16.67 -15.02
CA LEU A 29 -2.90 -16.88 -16.44
C LEU A 29 -1.94 -17.90 -17.07
N VAL A 30 -0.66 -17.84 -16.71
CA VAL A 30 0.41 -18.64 -17.35
C VAL A 30 0.88 -19.79 -16.45
N GLY A 31 0.47 -19.81 -15.18
CA GLY A 31 1.03 -20.70 -14.16
C GLY A 31 2.42 -20.25 -13.71
N THR A 32 3.11 -21.09 -12.93
CA THR A 32 4.46 -20.81 -12.39
C THR A 32 5.41 -20.34 -13.47
N ASN A 33 5.95 -19.12 -13.33
CA ASN A 33 6.86 -18.50 -14.29
C ASN A 33 7.71 -17.39 -13.65
N GLY A 34 8.85 -17.05 -14.27
CA GLY A 34 9.80 -16.07 -13.71
C GLY A 34 9.31 -14.62 -13.63
N VAL A 35 8.25 -14.25 -14.34
CA VAL A 35 7.71 -12.87 -14.36
C VAL A 35 6.55 -12.73 -13.37
N GLY A 36 5.59 -13.66 -13.40
CA GLY A 36 4.38 -13.65 -12.59
C GLY A 36 4.62 -14.09 -11.15
N THR A 37 5.44 -15.12 -10.93
CA THR A 37 5.62 -15.69 -9.60
C THR A 37 6.29 -14.76 -8.58
N PRO A 38 7.26 -13.90 -8.95
CA PRO A 38 7.74 -12.86 -8.05
C PRO A 38 6.67 -11.82 -7.66
N LEU A 39 5.67 -11.56 -8.51
CA LEU A 39 4.57 -10.63 -8.17
C LEU A 39 3.70 -11.19 -7.04
N VAL A 40 3.41 -12.49 -7.09
CA VAL A 40 2.58 -13.20 -6.09
C VAL A 40 3.36 -13.41 -4.81
N SER A 41 4.58 -13.97 -4.92
CA SER A 41 5.40 -14.33 -3.77
C SER A 41 6.09 -13.15 -3.10
N ARG A 42 6.17 -11.99 -3.78
CA ARG A 42 6.84 -10.76 -3.32
C ARG A 42 8.29 -10.99 -2.88
N ARG A 43 8.97 -11.94 -3.53
CA ARG A 43 10.38 -12.24 -3.33
C ARG A 43 11.04 -12.58 -4.67
N PRO A 44 12.37 -12.46 -4.78
CA PRO A 44 13.08 -12.98 -5.95
C PRO A 44 12.85 -14.48 -6.11
N VAL A 45 12.62 -14.91 -7.35
CA VAL A 45 12.37 -16.32 -7.71
C VAL A 45 13.14 -16.64 -8.98
N GLN A 46 13.72 -17.84 -9.00
CA GLN A 46 14.19 -18.48 -10.22
C GLN A 46 13.25 -19.63 -10.55
N VAL A 47 12.86 -19.73 -11.82
CA VAL A 47 12.08 -20.84 -12.36
C VAL A 47 12.91 -21.49 -13.46
N HIS A 48 13.26 -22.75 -13.24
CA HIS A 48 14.20 -23.51 -14.05
C HIS A 48 13.49 -24.65 -14.76
N SER A 49 13.56 -24.67 -16.11
CA SER A 49 13.08 -25.80 -16.91
C SER A 49 11.65 -26.24 -16.54
N ALA A 50 11.46 -27.47 -16.11
CA ALA A 50 10.18 -28.07 -15.75
C ALA A 50 9.49 -27.45 -14.52
N GLU A 51 10.15 -26.54 -13.80
CA GLU A 51 9.49 -25.71 -12.79
C GLU A 51 8.49 -24.73 -13.41
N HIS A 52 8.64 -24.41 -14.70
CA HIS A 52 7.59 -23.71 -15.43
C HIS A 52 6.37 -24.60 -15.57
N PHE A 53 5.20 -24.03 -15.29
CA PHE A 53 3.94 -24.76 -15.42
C PHE A 53 3.68 -25.19 -16.88
N VAL A 54 3.99 -24.32 -17.84
CA VAL A 54 3.79 -24.60 -19.26
C VAL A 54 5.02 -25.28 -19.87
N SER A 55 4.80 -26.43 -20.52
CA SER A 55 5.86 -27.26 -21.11
C SER A 55 6.64 -26.56 -22.23
N THR A 56 6.02 -25.62 -22.95
CA THR A 56 6.70 -24.85 -23.99
C THR A 56 7.86 -24.00 -23.46
N HIS A 57 7.92 -23.76 -22.15
CA HIS A 57 8.96 -22.95 -21.50
C HIS A 57 10.05 -23.80 -20.80
N HIS A 58 9.97 -25.13 -20.88
CA HIS A 58 10.95 -26.03 -20.23
C HIS A 58 12.37 -25.92 -20.79
N THR A 59 12.54 -25.32 -21.97
CA THR A 59 13.86 -25.04 -22.54
C THR A 59 14.49 -23.73 -22.02
N TRP A 60 13.80 -23.03 -21.11
CA TRP A 60 14.20 -21.73 -20.57
C TRP A 60 14.44 -21.78 -19.05
N THR A 61 15.24 -20.82 -18.59
CA THR A 61 15.34 -20.46 -17.18
C THR A 61 15.07 -18.97 -17.07
N CYS A 62 14.25 -18.61 -16.09
CA CYS A 62 13.85 -17.24 -15.81
C CYS A 62 14.19 -16.91 -14.37
N ALA A 63 14.68 -15.70 -14.12
CA ALA A 63 14.94 -15.20 -12.77
C ALA A 63 14.36 -13.80 -12.65
N GLY A 64 13.37 -13.64 -11.78
CA GLY A 64 12.67 -12.39 -11.57
C GLY A 64 12.75 -11.89 -10.14
N ALA A 65 12.82 -10.57 -9.98
CA ALA A 65 12.79 -9.90 -8.69
C ALA A 65 11.73 -8.78 -8.69
N PRO A 66 10.88 -8.71 -7.66
CA PRO A 66 9.88 -7.66 -7.56
C PRO A 66 10.53 -6.32 -7.21
N ILE A 67 9.95 -5.25 -7.74
CA ILE A 67 10.28 -3.86 -7.41
C ILE A 67 9.11 -3.31 -6.61
N THR A 68 9.40 -2.83 -5.41
CA THR A 68 8.44 -2.20 -4.50
C THR A 68 8.73 -0.72 -4.35
N ASP A 69 7.66 0.05 -4.19
CA ASP A 69 7.76 1.46 -3.87
C ASP A 69 8.32 1.60 -2.45
N PRO A 70 9.51 2.19 -2.27
CA PRO A 70 10.17 2.23 -0.97
C PRO A 70 9.44 3.14 0.03
N ARG A 71 8.48 3.97 -0.44
CA ARG A 71 7.74 4.94 0.38
C ARG A 71 6.59 4.26 1.13
N ASP A 72 5.84 3.40 0.45
CA ASP A 72 4.62 2.79 0.98
C ASP A 72 4.60 1.25 0.87
N GLY A 73 5.63 0.64 0.30
CA GLY A 73 5.75 -0.81 0.11
C GLY A 73 4.86 -1.37 -1.01
N ARG A 74 4.24 -0.51 -1.81
CA ARG A 74 3.38 -0.94 -2.92
C ARG A 74 4.21 -1.65 -3.99
N LEU A 75 3.73 -2.80 -4.46
CA LEU A 75 4.37 -3.49 -5.59
C LEU A 75 4.22 -2.65 -6.87
N ILE A 76 5.35 -2.34 -7.52
CA ILE A 76 5.40 -1.57 -8.77
C ILE A 76 5.45 -2.52 -9.97
N GLY A 77 6.26 -3.58 -9.88
CA GLY A 77 6.45 -4.53 -10.97
C GLY A 77 7.54 -5.55 -10.68
N VAL A 78 8.07 -6.16 -11.73
CA VAL A 78 9.17 -7.14 -11.67
C VAL A 78 10.18 -6.79 -12.75
N VAL A 79 11.46 -6.92 -12.41
CA VAL A 79 12.55 -7.06 -13.38
C VAL A 79 12.89 -8.53 -13.47
N ASP A 80 13.07 -9.03 -14.70
CA ASP A 80 13.33 -10.44 -14.98
C ASP A 80 14.45 -10.58 -16.01
N ILE A 81 15.24 -11.63 -15.85
CA ILE A 81 16.17 -12.12 -16.86
C ILE A 81 15.72 -13.52 -17.27
N SER A 82 15.35 -13.65 -18.54
CA SER A 82 14.91 -14.89 -19.17
C SER A 82 15.88 -15.29 -20.29
N GLY A 83 16.21 -16.57 -20.37
CA GLY A 83 17.02 -17.09 -21.48
C GLY A 83 16.98 -18.61 -21.62
N PRO A 84 17.55 -19.13 -22.72
CA PRO A 84 17.72 -20.58 -22.89
C PRO A 84 18.51 -21.19 -21.72
N LEU A 85 18.12 -22.40 -21.33
CA LEU A 85 18.70 -23.15 -20.22
C LEU A 85 20.25 -23.15 -20.21
N SER A 86 20.84 -23.39 -21.37
CA SER A 86 22.30 -23.49 -21.54
C SER A 86 23.06 -22.17 -21.34
N THR A 87 22.35 -21.05 -21.26
CA THR A 87 22.96 -19.71 -21.16
C THR A 87 22.88 -19.12 -19.77
N MET A 88 22.18 -19.79 -18.83
CA MET A 88 21.85 -19.19 -17.55
C MET A 88 22.86 -19.49 -16.46
N HIS A 89 23.38 -18.41 -15.87
CA HIS A 89 24.42 -18.48 -14.85
C HIS A 89 23.81 -18.53 -13.44
N PRO A 90 24.38 -19.27 -12.48
CA PRO A 90 23.87 -19.33 -11.10
C PRO A 90 23.75 -17.96 -10.41
N ALA A 91 24.55 -16.97 -10.84
CA ALA A 91 24.52 -15.62 -10.30
C ALA A 91 23.35 -14.76 -10.82
N THR A 92 22.57 -15.21 -11.81
CA THR A 92 21.49 -14.41 -12.41
C THR A 92 20.46 -13.96 -11.39
N LEU A 93 20.08 -14.83 -10.44
CA LEU A 93 19.13 -14.45 -9.39
C LEU A 93 19.67 -13.31 -8.51
N ALA A 94 20.96 -13.32 -8.17
CA ALA A 94 21.60 -12.26 -7.41
C ALA A 94 21.69 -10.94 -8.22
N LEU A 95 21.97 -11.05 -9.52
CA LEU A 95 22.02 -9.91 -10.43
C LEU A 95 20.64 -9.23 -10.53
N VAL A 96 19.59 -9.97 -10.86
CA VAL A 96 18.24 -9.41 -11.00
C VAL A 96 17.72 -8.82 -9.69
N THR A 97 18.05 -9.46 -8.56
CA THR A 97 17.77 -8.92 -7.21
C THR A 97 18.49 -7.59 -6.97
N SER A 98 19.76 -7.47 -7.39
CA SER A 98 20.53 -6.23 -7.23
C SER A 98 19.98 -5.11 -8.11
N VAL A 99 19.57 -5.42 -9.35
CA VAL A 99 18.92 -4.46 -10.25
C VAL A 99 17.59 -3.96 -9.66
N ALA A 100 16.77 -4.86 -9.11
CA ALA A 100 15.53 -4.46 -8.43
C ALA A 100 15.82 -3.49 -7.28
N ARG A 101 16.79 -3.81 -6.41
CA ARG A 101 17.19 -2.95 -5.29
C ARG A 101 17.75 -1.60 -5.75
N LEU A 102 18.48 -1.56 -6.85
CA LEU A 102 18.98 -0.32 -7.44
C LEU A 102 17.83 0.56 -7.94
N ALA A 103 16.83 -0.04 -8.61
CA ALA A 103 15.63 0.68 -9.04
C ALA A 103 14.86 1.25 -7.84
N GLU A 104 14.70 0.49 -6.76
CA GLU A 104 14.08 0.97 -5.52
C GLU A 104 14.89 2.10 -4.85
N ALA A 105 16.23 2.02 -4.89
CA ALA A 105 17.10 3.09 -4.39
C ALA A 105 16.94 4.37 -5.20
N GLU A 106 16.87 4.27 -6.52
CA GLU A 106 16.62 5.41 -7.41
C GLU A 106 15.25 6.06 -7.14
N LEU A 107 14.21 5.25 -6.90
CA LEU A 107 12.90 5.74 -6.51
C LEU A 107 12.92 6.51 -5.17
N ARG A 108 13.71 6.05 -4.19
CA ARG A 108 13.93 6.81 -2.93
C ARG A 108 14.63 8.13 -3.21
N ASN A 109 15.71 8.12 -3.98
CA ASN A 109 16.51 9.31 -4.25
C ASN A 109 15.67 10.39 -4.93
N ARG A 110 14.93 10.03 -5.99
CA ARG A 110 14.01 10.97 -6.67
C ARG A 110 12.95 11.55 -5.75
N HIS A 111 12.47 10.75 -4.79
CA HIS A 111 11.50 11.23 -3.80
C HIS A 111 12.13 12.23 -2.83
N HIS A 112 13.33 11.94 -2.31
CA HIS A 112 14.06 12.87 -1.44
C HIS A 112 14.34 14.19 -2.17
N GLU A 113 14.83 14.13 -3.41
CA GLU A 113 15.06 15.34 -4.21
C GLU A 113 13.77 16.15 -4.44
N ALA A 114 12.63 15.48 -4.65
CA ALA A 114 11.34 16.16 -4.79
C ALA A 114 10.92 16.84 -3.48
N LEU A 115 11.12 16.20 -2.33
CA LEU A 115 10.86 16.80 -1.02
C LEU A 115 11.82 17.95 -0.71
N ASP A 116 13.09 17.86 -1.11
CA ASP A 116 14.07 18.92 -0.92
C ASP A 116 13.73 20.15 -1.79
N ARG A 117 13.28 19.94 -3.03
CA ARG A 117 12.73 21.02 -3.88
C ARG A 117 11.48 21.64 -3.27
N LEU A 118 10.56 20.85 -2.72
CA LEU A 118 9.39 21.40 -2.04
C LEU A 118 9.80 22.17 -0.77
N ARG A 119 10.77 21.66 -0.01
CA ARG A 119 11.30 22.32 1.20
C ARG A 119 11.92 23.67 0.86
N SER A 120 12.68 23.79 -0.22
CA SER A 120 13.30 25.07 -0.61
C SER A 120 12.26 26.14 -0.94
N VAL A 121 11.11 25.75 -1.52
CA VAL A 121 9.98 26.65 -1.79
C VAL A 121 9.18 26.95 -0.52
N ALA A 122 8.96 25.95 0.33
CA ALA A 122 8.08 26.06 1.49
C ALA A 122 8.73 26.76 2.70
N SER A 123 10.03 26.55 2.96
CA SER A 123 10.70 27.08 4.16
C SER A 123 10.60 28.61 4.31
N PRO A 124 10.79 29.43 3.25
CA PRO A 124 10.60 30.88 3.36
C PRO A 124 9.16 31.30 3.67
N LEU A 125 8.17 30.54 3.18
CA LEU A 125 6.75 30.79 3.46
C LEU A 125 6.44 30.45 4.92
N LEU A 126 6.87 29.28 5.38
CA LEU A 126 6.69 28.82 6.76
C LEU A 126 7.35 29.75 7.77
N GLY A 127 8.53 30.30 7.47
CA GLY A 127 9.21 31.25 8.35
C GLY A 127 8.49 32.60 8.52
N ARG A 128 7.56 32.94 7.62
CA ARG A 128 6.71 34.14 7.70
C ARG A 128 5.35 33.85 8.34
N LEU A 129 4.97 32.59 8.46
CA LEU A 129 3.71 32.19 9.06
C LEU A 129 3.86 32.15 10.59
N GLY A 130 2.88 32.71 11.29
CA GLY A 130 2.66 32.42 12.70
C GLY A 130 1.85 31.12 12.86
N GLY A 131 2.08 30.40 13.95
CA GLY A 131 1.30 29.21 14.31
C GLY A 131 1.78 27.91 13.67
N ARG A 132 0.87 26.93 13.58
CA ARG A 132 1.16 25.56 13.14
C ARG A 132 0.96 25.44 11.62
N ALA A 133 1.96 24.92 10.91
CA ALA A 133 1.81 24.59 9.51
C ALA A 133 2.79 23.50 9.06
N VAL A 134 2.40 22.75 8.03
CA VAL A 134 3.23 21.72 7.38
C VAL A 134 3.09 21.81 5.86
N ALA A 135 4.21 21.75 5.15
CA ALA A 135 4.23 21.58 3.70
C ALA A 135 4.44 20.11 3.37
N VAL A 136 3.57 19.56 2.51
CA VAL A 136 3.60 18.15 2.09
C VAL A 136 3.59 18.01 0.58
N ASP A 137 4.17 16.94 0.04
CA ASP A 137 4.05 16.62 -1.39
C ASP A 137 2.60 16.22 -1.77
N ALA A 138 2.37 15.97 -3.05
CA ALA A 138 1.05 15.54 -3.56
C ALA A 138 0.53 14.23 -2.92
N ASN A 139 1.39 13.42 -2.30
CA ASN A 139 1.04 12.16 -1.65
C ASN A 139 0.98 12.30 -0.11
N GLY A 140 1.18 13.50 0.43
CA GLY A 140 1.12 13.80 1.86
C GLY A 140 2.43 13.59 2.61
N TRP A 141 3.57 13.43 1.94
CA TRP A 141 4.87 13.33 2.61
C TRP A 141 5.37 14.70 3.04
N PRO A 142 5.70 14.91 4.32
CA PRO A 142 6.14 16.21 4.82
C PRO A 142 7.52 16.59 4.31
N ALA A 143 7.60 17.79 3.74
CA ALA A 143 8.84 18.43 3.35
C ALA A 143 9.32 19.40 4.45
N ALA A 144 8.44 20.21 5.02
CA ALA A 144 8.81 21.22 6.02
C ALA A 144 7.68 21.48 7.01
N VAL A 145 8.00 21.96 8.21
CA VAL A 145 7.03 22.19 9.30
C VAL A 145 7.41 23.43 10.10
N THR A 146 6.43 24.12 10.69
CA THR A 146 6.61 25.20 11.65
C THR A 146 5.58 25.11 12.77
N GLY A 147 5.94 25.52 13.99
CA GLY A 147 5.04 25.56 15.14
C GLY A 147 4.53 24.21 15.66
N MET A 148 4.98 23.08 15.12
CA MET A 148 4.55 21.73 15.53
C MET A 148 5.64 20.67 15.26
N ALA A 149 5.50 19.50 15.90
CA ALA A 149 6.38 18.36 15.62
C ALA A 149 6.19 17.87 14.17
N PRO A 150 7.27 17.41 13.49
CA PRO A 150 7.15 16.86 12.14
C PRO A 150 6.21 15.65 12.13
N PRO A 151 5.08 15.71 11.39
CA PRO A 151 4.18 14.56 11.31
C PRO A 151 4.80 13.44 10.46
N GLY A 152 4.19 12.25 10.51
CA GLY A 152 4.40 11.26 9.45
C GLY A 152 3.69 11.66 8.15
N ARG A 153 3.65 10.75 7.18
CA ARG A 153 2.84 10.94 5.96
C ARG A 153 1.37 11.22 6.32
N LEU A 154 0.83 12.32 5.83
CA LEU A 154 -0.57 12.69 5.98
C LEU A 154 -1.43 11.99 4.91
N PRO A 155 -2.59 11.41 5.27
CA PRO A 155 -3.49 10.80 4.30
C PRO A 155 -4.25 11.89 3.53
N LEU A 156 -3.76 12.25 2.35
CA LEU A 156 -4.45 13.18 1.45
C LEU A 156 -5.48 12.44 0.57
N PRO A 157 -6.64 13.05 0.27
CA PRO A 157 -7.56 12.56 -0.74
C PRO A 157 -6.90 12.40 -2.12
N LYS A 158 -7.42 11.50 -2.96
CA LYS A 158 -6.91 11.30 -4.35
C LYS A 158 -6.99 12.59 -5.19
N SER A 159 -7.99 13.44 -4.92
CA SER A 159 -8.17 14.74 -5.55
C SER A 159 -8.24 15.81 -4.46
N VAL A 160 -7.09 16.41 -4.14
CA VAL A 160 -7.02 17.51 -3.18
C VAL A 160 -7.38 18.82 -3.89
N ARG A 161 -8.14 19.68 -3.19
CA ARG A 161 -8.44 21.05 -3.62
C ARG A 161 -8.06 22.01 -2.50
N ALA A 162 -7.77 23.25 -2.88
CA ALA A 162 -7.60 24.33 -1.90
C ALA A 162 -8.90 24.51 -1.11
N GLY A 163 -8.80 24.81 0.18
CA GLY A 163 -9.95 24.98 1.08
C GLY A 163 -9.79 24.25 2.40
N ARG A 164 -10.88 24.11 3.16
CA ARG A 164 -10.87 23.40 4.44
C ARG A 164 -11.03 21.89 4.23
N LEU A 165 -10.24 21.11 4.96
CA LEU A 165 -10.27 19.65 4.96
C LEU A 165 -9.95 19.14 6.37
N TRP A 166 -10.69 18.14 6.81
CA TRP A 166 -10.36 17.41 8.03
C TRP A 166 -9.29 16.34 7.76
N LEU A 167 -8.22 16.34 8.57
CA LEU A 167 -7.15 15.34 8.54
C LEU A 167 -7.05 14.61 9.88
N PRO A 168 -6.99 13.27 9.91
CA PRO A 168 -7.02 12.48 11.15
C PRO A 168 -5.96 12.82 12.19
N SER A 169 -4.78 13.28 11.79
CA SER A 169 -3.69 13.60 12.71
C SER A 169 -3.64 15.09 13.09
N LEU A 170 -4.39 15.94 12.39
CA LEU A 170 -4.28 17.39 12.50
C LEU A 170 -5.63 18.10 12.76
N GLY A 171 -6.75 17.40 12.69
CA GLY A 171 -8.09 17.99 12.78
C GLY A 171 -8.44 18.80 11.54
N VAL A 172 -9.28 19.83 11.72
CA VAL A 172 -9.66 20.75 10.64
C VAL A 172 -8.45 21.55 10.19
N CYS A 173 -8.15 21.51 8.90
CA CYS A 173 -7.01 22.19 8.30
C CYS A 173 -7.45 23.04 7.12
N THR A 174 -6.76 24.16 6.90
CA THR A 174 -6.80 24.91 5.65
C THR A 174 -5.67 24.44 4.73
N LEU A 175 -5.99 24.10 3.49
CA LEU A 175 -5.06 23.64 2.46
C LEU A 175 -4.89 24.70 1.38
N GLU A 176 -3.62 24.99 1.05
CA GLU A 176 -3.21 25.92 0.01
C GLU A 176 -2.23 25.25 -0.95
N PRO A 177 -2.35 25.49 -2.27
CA PRO A 177 -1.46 24.85 -3.24
C PRO A 177 -0.04 25.42 -3.15
N LEU A 178 0.95 24.54 -3.25
CA LEU A 178 2.35 24.91 -3.44
C LEU A 178 2.89 24.25 -4.72
N PRO A 179 3.92 24.83 -5.37
CA PRO A 179 4.65 24.12 -6.42
C PRO A 179 5.18 22.78 -5.89
N GLY A 180 4.64 21.66 -6.40
CA GLY A 180 5.01 20.31 -5.98
C GLY A 180 4.27 19.75 -4.76
N GLY A 181 3.30 20.45 -4.20
CA GLY A 181 2.61 19.98 -3.00
C GLY A 181 1.53 20.90 -2.45
N TRP A 182 1.34 20.83 -1.13
CA TRP A 182 0.32 21.56 -0.39
C TRP A 182 0.90 22.13 0.90
N LEU A 183 0.52 23.36 1.22
CA LEU A 183 0.65 23.92 2.56
C LEU A 183 -0.61 23.58 3.35
N ILE A 184 -0.45 23.05 4.56
CA ILE A 184 -1.53 22.63 5.43
C ILE A 184 -1.40 23.36 6.76
N ARG A 185 -2.44 24.08 7.15
CA ARG A 185 -2.52 24.85 8.39
C ARG A 185 -3.66 24.32 9.26
N PRO A 186 -3.38 23.62 10.37
CA PRO A 186 -4.40 23.22 11.32
C PRO A 186 -5.09 24.46 11.93
N ASP A 187 -6.41 24.46 12.03
CA ASP A 187 -7.15 25.53 12.69
C ASP A 187 -6.90 25.46 14.22
N GLU A 188 -6.49 26.57 14.83
CA GLU A 188 -6.21 26.64 16.27
C GLU A 188 -7.46 26.50 17.15
N ALA A 189 -8.65 26.76 16.58
CA ALA A 189 -9.92 26.89 17.32
C ALA A 189 -10.87 25.69 17.17
N SER A 190 -10.49 24.63 16.45
CA SER A 190 -11.32 23.42 16.41
C SER A 190 -10.86 22.50 17.54
N PRO A 191 -11.61 22.37 18.65
CA PRO A 191 -11.42 21.21 19.51
C PRO A 191 -11.56 19.98 18.62
N GLU A 192 -10.71 18.99 18.84
CA GLU A 192 -10.74 17.64 18.27
C GLU A 192 -12.05 17.38 17.53
N ALA A 193 -12.11 17.67 16.23
CA ALA A 193 -13.32 17.43 15.47
C ALA A 193 -13.43 15.92 15.39
N GLU A 194 -14.19 15.34 16.33
CA GLU A 194 -14.30 13.90 16.48
C GLU A 194 -14.79 13.31 15.15
N PRO A 195 -14.14 12.25 14.65
CA PRO A 195 -14.61 11.60 13.44
C PRO A 195 -16.01 11.04 13.69
N GLY A 196 -17.04 11.71 13.16
CA GLY A 196 -18.42 11.32 13.41
C GLY A 196 -18.79 9.97 12.81
N ARG A 197 -18.19 9.59 11.67
CA ARG A 197 -18.55 8.36 10.95
C ARG A 197 -17.41 7.75 10.15
N VAL A 198 -17.28 6.43 10.21
CA VAL A 198 -16.36 5.61 9.41
C VAL A 198 -17.17 4.63 8.59
N VAL A 199 -16.98 4.64 7.28
CA VAL A 199 -17.56 3.68 6.35
C VAL A 199 -16.45 2.75 5.87
N LEU A 200 -16.51 1.48 6.27
CA LEU A 200 -15.66 0.42 5.73
C LEU A 200 -16.40 -0.25 4.57
N ASP A 201 -16.03 0.12 3.34
CA ASP A 201 -16.64 -0.42 2.12
C ASP A 201 -15.83 -1.61 1.59
N LEU A 202 -16.42 -2.80 1.76
CA LEU A 202 -15.93 -4.08 1.28
C LEU A 202 -16.80 -4.65 0.15
N SER A 203 -17.75 -3.86 -0.37
CA SER A 203 -18.65 -4.29 -1.45
C SER A 203 -17.92 -4.59 -2.75
N ARG A 204 -16.74 -3.98 -2.95
CA ARG A 204 -15.89 -4.15 -4.13
C ARG A 204 -14.72 -5.07 -3.80
N PRO A 205 -14.71 -6.34 -4.26
CA PRO A 205 -13.75 -7.36 -3.82
C PRO A 205 -12.27 -7.00 -4.04
N ARG A 206 -11.98 -6.17 -5.05
CA ARG A 206 -10.62 -5.78 -5.44
C ARG A 206 -10.20 -4.38 -4.98
N ARG A 207 -11.11 -3.61 -4.38
CA ARG A 207 -10.85 -2.22 -3.97
C ARG A 207 -11.52 -1.91 -2.64
N PRO A 208 -11.19 -2.63 -1.56
CA PRO A 208 -11.69 -2.29 -0.24
C PRO A 208 -11.21 -0.88 0.11
N CYS A 209 -12.10 -0.06 0.63
CA CYS A 209 -11.74 1.28 1.07
C CYS A 209 -12.37 1.62 2.42
N VAL A 210 -11.70 2.52 3.13
CA VAL A 210 -12.26 3.15 4.33
C VAL A 210 -12.48 4.61 4.01
N THR A 211 -13.66 5.12 4.35
CA THR A 211 -14.00 6.54 4.28
C THR A 211 -14.29 7.04 5.67
N VAL A 212 -13.65 8.12 6.08
CA VAL A 212 -13.92 8.76 7.37
C VAL A 212 -14.53 10.12 7.09
N THR A 213 -15.66 10.39 7.74
CA THR A 213 -16.44 11.63 7.62
C THR A 213 -16.54 12.28 8.98
N GLY A 214 -16.22 13.57 9.05
CA GLY A 214 -16.43 14.42 10.22
C GLY A 214 -17.20 15.68 9.84
N ALA A 215 -17.44 16.57 10.81
CA ALA A 215 -18.25 17.78 10.64
C ALA A 215 -17.77 18.74 9.53
N SER A 216 -16.50 18.62 9.11
CA SER A 216 -15.84 19.52 8.14
C SER A 216 -15.42 18.82 6.84
N GLY A 217 -15.79 17.57 6.62
CA GLY A 217 -15.57 16.87 5.35
C GLY A 217 -15.32 15.37 5.50
N SER A 218 -15.02 14.72 4.36
CA SER A 218 -14.68 13.30 4.31
C SER A 218 -13.40 13.05 3.54
N TRP A 219 -12.70 11.97 3.88
CA TRP A 219 -11.59 11.43 3.11
C TRP A 219 -11.72 9.92 2.96
N SER A 220 -11.14 9.37 1.89
CA SER A 220 -11.14 7.94 1.62
C SER A 220 -9.74 7.40 1.34
N HIS A 221 -9.48 6.19 1.81
CA HIS A 221 -8.23 5.46 1.58
C HIS A 221 -8.51 4.03 1.14
N GLU A 222 -7.76 3.58 0.13
CA GLU A 222 -7.82 2.22 -0.36
C GLU A 222 -6.96 1.31 0.52
N LEU A 223 -7.53 0.20 0.98
CA LEU A 223 -6.93 -0.67 1.98
C LEU A 223 -6.11 -1.78 1.31
N SER A 224 -5.02 -2.17 1.97
CA SER A 224 -4.38 -3.45 1.65
C SER A 224 -5.33 -4.60 2.04
N PRO A 225 -5.19 -5.81 1.45
CA PRO A 225 -5.99 -6.96 1.85
C PRO A 225 -5.91 -7.22 3.36
N ARG A 226 -4.70 -7.16 3.95
CA ARG A 226 -4.50 -7.39 5.38
C ARG A 226 -5.16 -6.31 6.25
N HIS A 227 -5.09 -5.05 5.83
CA HIS A 227 -5.74 -3.95 6.51
C HIS A 227 -7.26 -4.07 6.46
N ALA A 228 -7.82 -4.50 5.32
CA ALA A 228 -9.25 -4.73 5.17
C ALA A 228 -9.75 -5.86 6.09
N GLU A 229 -8.99 -6.97 6.20
CA GLU A 229 -9.31 -8.07 7.12
C GLU A 229 -9.28 -7.60 8.59
N LEU A 230 -8.24 -6.87 9.00
CA LEU A 230 -8.11 -6.34 10.37
C LEU A 230 -9.24 -5.38 10.71
N LEU A 231 -9.56 -4.43 9.83
CA LEU A 231 -10.65 -3.48 10.05
C LEU A 231 -12.02 -4.17 10.05
N TYR A 232 -12.23 -5.19 9.21
CA TYR A 232 -13.45 -6.02 9.23
C TYR A 232 -13.63 -6.70 10.60
N VAL A 233 -12.58 -7.34 11.13
CA VAL A 233 -12.62 -7.97 12.45
C VAL A 233 -12.91 -6.92 13.54
N LEU A 234 -12.27 -5.76 13.50
CA LEU A 234 -12.51 -4.69 14.48
C LEU A 234 -13.90 -4.06 14.35
N ALA A 235 -14.47 -3.97 13.14
CA ALA A 235 -15.83 -3.46 12.93
C ALA A 235 -16.87 -4.40 13.56
N ARG A 236 -16.58 -5.70 13.59
CA ARG A 236 -17.42 -6.73 14.23
C ARG A 236 -17.21 -6.90 15.73
N HIS A 237 -16.09 -6.41 16.26
CA HIS A 237 -15.72 -6.49 17.66
C HIS A 237 -15.51 -5.09 18.23
N ARG A 238 -16.61 -4.39 18.48
CA ARG A 238 -16.60 -2.99 18.97
C ARG A 238 -15.95 -2.87 20.36
N GLU A 239 -16.03 -3.92 21.18
CA GLU A 239 -15.33 -4.06 22.46
C GLU A 239 -13.80 -4.10 22.31
N GLY A 240 -13.33 -4.46 21.11
CA GLY A 240 -11.93 -4.52 20.73
C GLY A 240 -11.30 -5.89 20.85
N ARG A 241 -10.15 -6.02 20.20
CA ARG A 241 -9.34 -7.25 20.17
C ARG A 241 -7.90 -6.96 20.60
N SER A 242 -7.34 -7.82 21.44
CA SER A 242 -5.90 -7.82 21.73
C SER A 242 -5.09 -8.25 20.51
N ALA A 243 -3.77 -8.01 20.54
CA ALA A 243 -2.87 -8.44 19.47
C ALA A 243 -2.90 -9.97 19.26
N ALA A 244 -3.04 -10.76 20.33
CA ALA A 244 -3.12 -12.21 20.26
C ALA A 244 -4.45 -12.70 19.69
N GLN A 245 -5.56 -12.06 20.07
CA GLN A 245 -6.87 -12.38 19.50
C GLN A 245 -6.94 -12.03 18.01
N LEU A 246 -6.47 -10.85 17.60
CA LEU A 246 -6.35 -10.51 16.18
C LEU A 246 -5.44 -11.49 15.44
N ALA A 247 -4.35 -11.97 16.06
CA ALA A 247 -3.47 -12.95 15.45
C ALA A 247 -4.19 -14.29 15.24
N GLN A 248 -4.97 -14.74 16.22
CA GLN A 248 -5.85 -15.90 16.09
C GLN A 248 -6.90 -15.70 14.98
N ASP A 249 -7.58 -14.56 14.96
CA ASP A 249 -8.67 -14.26 14.02
C ASP A 249 -8.20 -14.21 12.56
N ILE A 250 -6.95 -13.77 12.35
CA ILE A 250 -6.38 -13.51 11.02
C ILE A 250 -5.47 -14.64 10.52
N PHE A 251 -4.72 -15.29 11.41
CA PHE A 251 -3.71 -16.29 11.04
C PHE A 251 -3.96 -17.67 11.63
N GLU A 252 -4.99 -17.85 12.45
CA GLU A 252 -5.22 -19.06 13.25
C GLU A 252 -4.09 -19.39 14.23
N ASP A 253 -3.20 -18.42 14.48
CA ASP A 253 -2.02 -18.56 15.31
C ASP A 253 -1.87 -17.33 16.22
N PRO A 254 -2.10 -17.46 17.53
CA PRO A 254 -2.08 -16.34 18.47
C PRO A 254 -0.66 -15.81 18.72
N THR A 255 0.38 -16.54 18.31
CA THR A 255 1.78 -16.14 18.52
C THR A 255 2.25 -15.07 17.54
N ARG A 256 1.54 -14.86 16.42
CA ARG A 256 1.86 -13.86 15.37
C ARG A 256 1.56 -12.41 15.77
N THR A 257 1.67 -12.09 17.05
CA THR A 257 1.40 -10.76 17.62
C THR A 257 2.31 -9.68 17.08
N VAL A 258 3.57 -9.99 16.74
CA VAL A 258 4.52 -9.02 16.17
C VAL A 258 4.04 -8.55 14.80
N THR A 259 3.58 -9.48 13.94
CA THR A 259 2.99 -9.16 12.64
C THR A 259 1.75 -8.29 12.80
N VAL A 260 0.83 -8.66 13.71
CA VAL A 260 -0.37 -7.87 13.98
C VAL A 260 -0.04 -6.47 14.49
N ARG A 261 0.88 -6.34 15.45
CA ARG A 261 1.30 -5.03 15.99
C ARG A 261 1.91 -4.14 14.90
N ALA A 262 2.70 -4.72 13.99
CA ALA A 262 3.26 -4.01 12.86
C ALA A 262 2.16 -3.49 11.91
N GLU A 263 1.20 -4.34 11.54
CA GLU A 263 0.07 -3.93 10.67
C GLU A 263 -0.86 -2.92 11.36
N MET A 264 -1.19 -3.11 12.64
CA MET A 264 -1.98 -2.14 13.41
C MET A 264 -1.27 -0.79 13.55
N SER A 265 0.06 -0.81 13.72
CA SER A 265 0.87 0.43 13.70
C SER A 265 0.75 1.14 12.35
N ARG A 266 0.80 0.41 11.23
CA ARG A 266 0.61 0.97 9.88
C ARG A 266 -0.79 1.54 9.68
N LEU A 267 -1.84 0.83 10.09
CA LEU A 267 -3.23 1.29 10.06
C LEU A 267 -3.43 2.58 10.85
N ARG A 268 -2.91 2.65 12.07
CA ARG A 268 -3.05 3.82 12.95
C ARG A 268 -2.36 5.08 12.42
N ARG A 269 -1.37 4.96 11.53
CA ARG A 269 -0.79 6.14 10.85
C ARG A 269 -1.79 6.84 9.94
N HIS A 270 -2.78 6.11 9.40
CA HIS A 270 -3.79 6.64 8.48
C HIS A 270 -5.14 6.87 9.16
N LEU A 271 -5.46 6.05 10.17
CA LEU A 271 -6.71 6.10 10.94
C LEU A 271 -6.44 6.54 12.39
N ALA A 272 -5.50 7.47 12.58
CA ALA A 272 -5.28 8.10 13.88
C ALA A 272 -6.59 8.75 14.36
N GLN A 273 -6.84 8.75 15.68
CA GLN A 273 -8.09 9.21 16.31
C GLN A 273 -9.33 8.33 16.05
N VAL A 274 -9.37 7.55 14.97
CA VAL A 274 -10.44 6.59 14.69
C VAL A 274 -10.21 5.24 15.38
N LEU A 275 -8.95 4.85 15.56
CA LEU A 275 -8.58 3.57 16.18
C LEU A 275 -7.91 3.77 17.54
N ALA A 276 -8.56 3.25 18.58
CA ALA A 276 -8.01 3.12 19.92
C ALA A 276 -7.07 1.90 20.03
N HIS A 277 -6.28 1.85 21.10
CA HIS A 277 -5.35 0.77 21.39
C HIS A 277 -5.50 0.32 22.84
N ARG A 278 -5.26 -0.98 23.09
CA ARG A 278 -5.41 -1.67 24.39
C ARG A 278 -6.87 -1.71 24.92
N PRO A 279 -7.74 -2.59 24.37
CA PRO A 279 -7.56 -3.39 23.16
C PRO A 279 -7.65 -2.55 21.88
N TYR A 280 -7.23 -3.10 20.74
CA TYR A 280 -7.43 -2.44 19.45
C TYR A 280 -8.91 -2.42 19.13
N ARG A 281 -9.47 -1.23 18.85
CA ARG A 281 -10.89 -1.04 18.49
C ARG A 281 -11.08 0.27 17.73
N PHE A 282 -12.22 0.41 17.05
CA PHE A 282 -12.70 1.74 16.68
C PHE A 282 -13.02 2.53 17.96
N ALA A 283 -12.69 3.82 17.98
CA ALA A 283 -12.99 4.69 19.10
C ALA A 283 -14.51 4.70 19.38
N GLU A 284 -14.88 4.89 20.64
CA GLU A 284 -16.27 4.71 21.10
C GLU A 284 -17.19 5.79 20.53
N GLU A 285 -16.66 6.99 20.30
CA GLU A 285 -17.41 8.13 19.78
C GLU A 285 -17.69 8.04 18.26
N VAL A 286 -17.12 7.03 17.58
CA VAL A 286 -17.17 6.91 16.12
C VAL A 286 -18.28 5.96 15.68
N GLU A 287 -19.21 6.44 14.84
CA GLU A 287 -20.15 5.58 14.14
C GLU A 287 -19.41 4.74 13.09
N VAL A 288 -19.58 3.42 13.08
CA VAL A 288 -18.91 2.53 12.11
C VAL A 288 -19.97 1.85 11.26
N GLU A 289 -20.01 2.19 9.98
CA GLU A 289 -20.81 1.53 8.95
C GLU A 289 -19.94 0.51 8.20
N LEU A 290 -20.44 -0.72 8.09
CA LEU A 290 -19.80 -1.79 7.34
C LEU A 290 -20.63 -2.08 6.08
N VAL A 291 -20.11 -1.72 4.90
CA VAL A 291 -20.77 -2.01 3.62
C VAL A 291 -20.20 -3.31 3.06
N LEU A 292 -21.03 -4.36 3.06
CA LEU A 292 -20.67 -5.70 2.61
C LEU A 292 -21.10 -5.93 1.14
N PRO A 293 -20.47 -6.87 0.43
CA PRO A 293 -20.94 -7.28 -0.89
C PRO A 293 -22.27 -8.05 -0.78
N GLU A 294 -23.07 -8.03 -1.85
CA GLU A 294 -24.37 -8.73 -1.90
C GLU A 294 -24.24 -10.24 -1.63
N ARG A 295 -23.17 -10.86 -2.13
CA ARG A 295 -22.89 -12.28 -1.90
C ARG A 295 -21.81 -12.42 -0.83
N PRO A 296 -22.05 -13.16 0.27
CA PRO A 296 -21.04 -13.39 1.30
C PRO A 296 -19.72 -13.98 0.75
N ALA A 297 -19.77 -14.77 -0.33
CA ALA A 297 -18.59 -15.34 -0.98
C ALA A 297 -17.66 -14.29 -1.64
N ASP A 298 -18.19 -13.09 -1.92
CA ASP A 298 -17.42 -11.98 -2.50
C ASP A 298 -16.73 -11.12 -1.43
N LEU A 299 -16.95 -11.42 -0.14
CA LEU A 299 -16.30 -10.71 0.95
C LEU A 299 -14.81 -11.08 1.00
N LEU A 300 -13.95 -10.16 0.56
CA LEU A 300 -12.50 -10.32 0.56
C LEU A 300 -12.06 -11.71 0.03
N PRO A 301 -12.34 -12.02 -1.25
CA PRO A 301 -12.33 -13.39 -1.77
C PRO A 301 -10.93 -14.04 -1.77
N HIS A 302 -9.88 -13.23 -1.68
CA HIS A 302 -8.49 -13.68 -1.58
C HIS A 302 -8.03 -13.90 -0.14
N SER A 303 -8.90 -13.70 0.85
CA SER A 303 -8.55 -13.80 2.26
C SER A 303 -8.46 -15.27 2.70
N SER A 304 -7.37 -15.58 3.39
CA SER A 304 -7.21 -16.83 4.15
C SER A 304 -7.59 -16.67 5.61
N ALA A 305 -8.04 -15.48 6.05
CA ALA A 305 -8.30 -15.20 7.46
C ALA A 305 -9.52 -15.97 7.97
N PRO A 306 -9.40 -16.77 9.06
CA PRO A 306 -10.52 -17.51 9.63
C PRO A 306 -11.74 -16.64 9.93
N ALA A 307 -11.54 -15.46 10.51
CA ALA A 307 -12.62 -14.55 10.87
C ALA A 307 -13.38 -13.98 9.67
N VAL A 308 -12.74 -13.89 8.50
CA VAL A 308 -13.39 -13.46 7.24
C VAL A 308 -14.16 -14.63 6.63
N ARG A 309 -13.55 -15.82 6.57
CA ARG A 309 -14.16 -17.02 5.97
C ARG A 309 -15.40 -17.51 6.68
N ARG A 310 -15.52 -17.26 7.99
CA ARG A 310 -16.74 -17.56 8.76
C ARG A 310 -17.96 -16.73 8.31
N GLY A 311 -17.77 -15.72 7.46
CA GLY A 311 -18.83 -14.87 6.92
C GLY A 311 -19.45 -13.95 7.98
N PRO A 312 -20.33 -13.01 7.56
CA PRO A 312 -21.19 -12.31 8.50
C PRO A 312 -22.06 -13.34 9.23
N VAL A 313 -22.05 -13.31 10.57
CA VAL A 313 -23.00 -14.11 11.36
C VAL A 313 -24.36 -13.40 11.21
N PRO A 314 -25.47 -14.13 10.96
CA PRO A 314 -26.80 -13.54 10.87
C PRO A 314 -27.20 -12.79 12.14
#